data_AF-A0A9X5XCS0-F1
#
_entry.id   AF-A0A9X5XCS0-F1
#
_cell.length_a   1.000
_cell.length_b   1.000
_cell.length_c   1.000
_cell.angle_alpha   90.00
_cell.angle_beta   90.00
_cell.angle_gamma   90.00
#
_symmetry.space_group_name_H-M   'P 1'
#
loop_
_entity.id
_entity.type
_entity.pdbx_description
1 polymer ?
#
loop_
_entity_poly.entity_id
_entity_poly.type
_entity_poly.pdbx_seq_one_letter_code
_entity_poly.pdbx_strand_id
1 'polypeptide(L)'
;VAVAVGMTPEMLPVIIATCLARGASLLARTHGVIVKRLPALHDLGAIDVLCVDKTGTLTQDRPVVDRALDADGEDAPEVLRRAAAAAWWTLQLADLPAPDALDEALLQTADEDDLTAYDGIAALPFDPVRRLTTAVVRTPGTLGSHTLLVKGAAEAVLERCALDPQERARLL
;
A
#
# COMPACT_ATOMS: atom_id res chain seq x y z
N VAL A 1 45.30 12.01 -45.50
CA VAL A 1 43.83 12.12 -45.63
C VAL A 1 43.17 10.77 -45.91
N ALA A 2 43.55 10.01 -46.94
CA ALA A 2 42.96 8.70 -47.25
C ALA A 2 43.04 7.64 -46.14
N VAL A 3 44.18 7.53 -45.44
CA VAL A 3 44.35 6.59 -44.32
C VAL A 3 43.43 6.93 -43.14
N ALA A 4 43.21 8.21 -42.84
CA ALA A 4 42.35 8.64 -41.73
C ALA A 4 40.87 8.32 -41.99
N VAL A 5 40.39 8.45 -43.22
CA VAL A 5 39.01 8.06 -43.60
C VAL A 5 38.84 6.54 -43.52
N GLY A 6 39.83 5.75 -43.94
CA GLY A 6 39.77 4.28 -43.84
C GLY A 6 39.85 3.71 -42.43
N MET A 7 40.34 4.47 -41.45
CA MET A 7 40.47 4.03 -40.05
C MET A 7 39.23 4.33 -39.19
N THR A 8 38.32 5.18 -39.67
CA THR A 8 37.12 5.56 -38.90
C THR A 8 35.97 4.64 -39.30
N PRO A 9 35.45 3.80 -38.40
CA PRO A 9 34.41 2.85 -38.76
C PRO A 9 33.05 3.55 -38.86
N GLU A 10 32.77 4.18 -40.00
CA GLU A 10 31.55 4.99 -40.24
C GLU A 10 30.24 4.21 -40.02
N MET A 11 30.25 2.89 -40.20
CA MET A 11 29.08 2.02 -40.03
C MET A 11 28.87 1.52 -38.60
N LEU A 12 29.86 1.65 -37.72
CA LEU A 12 29.78 1.14 -36.35
C LEU A 12 28.60 1.74 -35.55
N PRO A 13 28.31 3.06 -35.62
CA PRO A 13 27.13 3.63 -34.95
C PRO A 13 25.81 3.01 -35.42
N VAL A 14 25.69 2.71 -36.72
CA VAL A 14 24.49 2.09 -37.31
C VAL A 14 24.32 0.66 -36.83
N ILE A 15 25.41 -0.12 -36.78
CA ILE A 15 25.39 -1.50 -36.28
C ILE A 15 24.96 -1.52 -34.81
N ILE A 16 25.55 -0.67 -33.96
CA ILE A 16 25.22 -0.60 -32.53
C ILE A 16 23.75 -0.22 -32.34
N ALA A 17 23.28 0.83 -33.03
CA ALA A 17 21.89 1.26 -32.94
C ALA A 17 20.90 0.16 -33.36
N THR A 18 21.21 -0.58 -34.43
CA THR A 18 20.38 -1.67 -34.94
C THR A 18 20.33 -2.85 -33.96
N CYS A 19 21.47 -3.22 -33.38
CA CYS A 19 21.54 -4.27 -32.35
C CYS A 19 20.72 -3.90 -31.11
N LEU A 20 20.87 -2.67 -30.58
CA LEU A 20 20.12 -2.21 -29.42
C LEU A 20 18.62 -2.12 -29.71
N ALA A 21 18.22 -1.62 -30.88
CA ALA A 21 16.82 -1.55 -31.29
C ALA A 21 16.18 -2.94 -31.40
N ARG A 22 16.90 -3.91 -31.96
CA ARG A 22 16.46 -5.31 -32.02
C ARG A 22 16.32 -5.91 -30.62
N GLY A 23 17.27 -5.64 -29.73
CA GLY A 23 17.23 -6.06 -28.32
C GLY A 23 16.03 -5.48 -27.57
N ALA A 24 15.79 -4.18 -27.70
CA ALA A 24 14.63 -3.51 -27.11
C ALA A 24 13.30 -4.10 -27.62
N SER A 25 13.22 -4.37 -28.94
CA SER A 25 12.05 -4.99 -29.55
C SER A 25 11.81 -6.42 -29.07
N LEU A 26 12.88 -7.18 -28.84
CA LEU A 26 12.79 -8.52 -28.26
C LEU A 26 12.25 -8.46 -26.83
N LEU A 27 12.87 -7.63 -25.97
CA LEU A 27 12.47 -7.42 -24.57
C LEU A 27 10.99 -7.05 -24.43
N ALA A 28 10.49 -6.17 -25.31
CA ALA A 28 9.08 -5.80 -25.31
C ALA A 28 8.16 -6.98 -25.66
N ARG A 29 8.51 -7.78 -26.68
CA ARG A 29 7.68 -8.90 -27.15
C ARG A 29 7.70 -10.12 -26.23
N THR A 30 8.83 -10.42 -25.61
CA THR A 30 9.00 -11.65 -24.81
C THR A 30 8.88 -11.44 -23.31
N HIS A 31 9.15 -10.23 -22.81
CA HIS A 31 9.18 -9.94 -21.37
C HIS A 31 8.32 -8.73 -20.98
N GLY A 32 7.61 -8.09 -21.91
CA GLY A 32 6.80 -6.90 -21.61
C GLY A 32 7.63 -5.68 -21.16
N VAL A 33 8.95 -5.69 -21.36
CA VAL A 33 9.84 -4.61 -20.92
C VAL A 33 9.92 -3.52 -22.00
N ILE A 34 9.48 -2.32 -21.66
CA ILE A 34 9.50 -1.17 -22.58
C ILE A 34 10.79 -0.37 -22.36
N VAL A 35 11.69 -0.43 -23.34
CA VAL A 35 12.92 0.34 -23.31
C VAL A 35 12.71 1.70 -23.97
N LYS A 36 12.71 2.76 -23.16
CA LYS A 36 12.55 4.14 -23.64
C LYS A 36 13.84 4.75 -24.21
N ARG A 37 15.01 4.26 -23.79
CA ARG A 37 16.33 4.74 -24.23
C ARG A 37 17.21 3.54 -24.58
N LEU A 38 17.62 3.41 -25.84
CA LEU A 38 18.44 2.28 -26.30
C LEU A 38 19.74 2.08 -25.50
N PRO A 39 20.49 3.13 -25.09
CA PRO A 39 21.68 2.95 -24.25
C PRO A 39 21.40 2.26 -22.91
N ALA A 40 20.17 2.32 -22.39
CA ALA A 40 19.81 1.68 -21.12
C ALA A 40 19.92 0.15 -21.16
N LEU A 41 19.92 -0.50 -22.35
CA LEU A 41 20.21 -1.93 -22.45
C LEU A 41 21.64 -2.25 -22.04
N HIS A 42 22.58 -1.38 -22.41
CA HIS A 42 23.98 -1.56 -22.04
C HIS A 42 24.16 -1.35 -20.54
N ASP A 43 23.56 -0.28 -20.00
CA ASP A 43 23.55 -0.01 -18.56
C ASP A 43 22.99 -1.20 -17.78
N LEU A 44 21.85 -1.76 -18.23
CA LEU A 44 21.22 -2.93 -17.62
C LEU A 44 22.15 -4.16 -17.61
N GLY A 45 22.88 -4.39 -18.71
CA GLY A 45 23.82 -5.52 -18.82
C GLY A 45 25.09 -5.34 -17.98
N ALA A 46 25.39 -4.12 -17.57
CA ALA A 46 26.56 -3.76 -16.76
C ALA A 46 26.20 -3.43 -15.29
N ILE A 47 24.99 -3.76 -14.84
CA ILE A 47 24.58 -3.52 -13.45
C ILE A 47 25.35 -4.42 -12.49
N ASP A 48 26.02 -3.80 -11.51
CA ASP A 48 26.59 -4.49 -10.34
C ASP A 48 25.71 -4.32 -9.09
N VAL A 49 24.95 -3.23 -9.00
CA VAL A 49 24.06 -2.91 -7.87
C VAL A 49 22.69 -2.51 -8.39
N LEU A 50 21.66 -3.22 -7.93
CA LEU A 50 20.27 -2.92 -8.25
C LEU A 50 19.54 -2.40 -7.01
N CYS A 51 19.26 -1.10 -6.99
CA CYS A 51 18.40 -0.50 -6.00
C CYS A 51 16.95 -0.65 -6.46
N VAL A 52 16.21 -1.55 -5.83
CA VAL A 52 14.77 -1.72 -6.05
C VAL A 52 13.98 -0.97 -5.00
N ASP A 53 12.88 -0.34 -5.42
CA ASP A 53 11.88 0.10 -4.45
C ASP A 53 11.15 -1.12 -3.87
N LYS A 54 10.61 -1.00 -2.65
CA LYS A 54 9.87 -2.11 -2.03
C LYS A 54 8.45 -2.17 -2.58
N THR A 55 7.71 -1.08 -2.44
CA THR A 55 6.28 -1.03 -2.72
C THR A 55 6.04 -1.03 -4.24
N GLY A 56 5.22 -1.95 -4.73
CA GLY A 56 4.90 -2.08 -6.16
C GLY A 56 6.01 -2.67 -7.04
N THR A 57 7.18 -2.99 -6.47
CA THR A 57 8.26 -3.69 -7.19
C THR A 57 8.57 -5.04 -6.52
N LEU A 58 8.96 -5.04 -5.24
CA LEU A 58 9.14 -6.28 -4.47
C LEU A 58 7.82 -6.81 -3.93
N THR A 59 6.91 -5.91 -3.55
CA THR A 59 5.57 -6.24 -3.07
C THR A 59 4.53 -5.93 -4.13
N GLN A 60 3.38 -6.59 -4.04
CA GLN A 60 2.28 -6.44 -4.99
C GLN A 60 1.46 -5.14 -4.82
N ASP A 61 1.92 -4.23 -3.96
CA ASP A 61 1.19 -3.02 -3.56
C ASP A 61 -0.27 -3.29 -3.13
N ARG A 62 -0.49 -4.47 -2.55
CA ARG A 62 -1.77 -4.95 -2.04
C ARG A 62 -1.53 -5.48 -0.64
N PRO A 63 -1.80 -4.68 0.40
CA PRO A 63 -1.66 -5.16 1.77
C PRO A 63 -2.66 -6.30 2.00
N VAL A 64 -2.24 -7.26 2.82
CA VAL A 64 -3.07 -8.35 3.30
C VAL A 64 -2.96 -8.38 4.81
N VAL A 65 -4.06 -8.68 5.48
CA VAL A 65 -4.04 -8.86 6.94
C VAL A 65 -3.39 -10.21 7.24
N ASP A 66 -2.36 -10.20 8.08
CA ASP A 66 -1.68 -11.40 8.58
C ASP A 66 -2.18 -11.76 9.98
N ARG A 67 -2.09 -10.81 10.93
CA ARG A 67 -2.51 -10.98 12.32
C ARG A 67 -3.10 -9.68 12.88
N ALA A 68 -3.94 -9.81 13.90
CA ALA A 68 -4.40 -8.71 14.74
C ALA A 68 -4.01 -9.01 16.18
N LEU A 69 -3.32 -8.07 16.82
CA LEU A 69 -2.73 -8.25 18.15
C LEU A 69 -3.31 -7.23 19.13
N ASP A 70 -3.34 -7.60 20.41
CA ASP A 70 -3.63 -6.68 21.50
C ASP A 70 -2.36 -5.90 21.95
N ALA A 71 -2.50 -5.14 23.04
CA ALA A 71 -1.42 -4.33 23.61
C ALA A 71 -0.25 -5.15 24.18
N ASP A 72 -0.46 -6.44 24.49
CA ASP A 72 0.56 -7.35 24.99
C ASP A 72 1.19 -8.19 23.86
N GLY A 73 0.69 -8.07 22.63
CA GLY A 73 1.19 -8.77 21.44
C GLY A 73 0.55 -10.14 21.23
N GLU A 74 -0.54 -10.44 21.94
CA GLU A 74 -1.29 -11.68 21.82
C GLU A 74 -2.37 -11.57 20.73
N ASP A 75 -2.76 -12.69 20.12
CA ASP A 75 -3.78 -12.69 19.06
C ASP A 75 -5.13 -12.19 19.58
N ALA A 76 -5.67 -11.18 18.90
CA ALA A 76 -6.87 -10.45 19.30
C ALA A 76 -7.87 -10.31 18.13
N PRO A 77 -8.64 -11.37 17.79
CA PRO A 77 -9.56 -11.37 16.65
C PRO A 77 -10.65 -10.28 16.74
N GLU A 78 -11.02 -9.84 17.94
CA GLU A 78 -11.97 -8.73 18.13
C GLU A 78 -11.43 -7.37 17.66
N VAL A 79 -10.10 -7.16 17.69
CA VAL A 79 -9.49 -5.94 17.13
C VAL A 79 -9.70 -5.91 15.62
N LEU A 80 -9.52 -7.06 14.95
CA LEU A 80 -9.76 -7.19 13.52
C LEU A 80 -11.22 -6.93 13.16
N ARG A 81 -12.16 -7.54 13.88
CA ARG A 81 -13.60 -7.30 13.68
C ARG A 81 -13.99 -5.84 13.84
N ARG A 82 -13.46 -5.16 14.85
CA ARG A 82 -13.67 -3.72 15.06
C ARG A 82 -13.06 -2.88 13.95
N ALA A 83 -11.87 -3.23 13.48
CA ALA A 83 -11.21 -2.53 12.37
C ALA A 83 -12.00 -2.68 11.06
N ALA A 84 -12.48 -3.89 10.76
CA ALA A 84 -13.34 -4.15 9.60
C ALA A 84 -14.69 -3.42 9.69
N ALA A 85 -15.35 -3.44 10.86
CA ALA A 85 -16.57 -2.66 11.08
C ALA A 85 -16.34 -1.15 10.90
N ALA A 86 -15.19 -0.63 11.36
CA ALA A 86 -14.82 0.77 11.15
C ALA A 86 -14.62 1.09 9.66
N ALA A 87 -13.92 0.22 8.91
CA ALA A 87 -13.75 0.35 7.46
C ALA A 87 -15.10 0.33 6.74
N TRP A 88 -15.97 -0.63 7.07
CA TRP A 88 -17.30 -0.76 6.49
C TRP A 88 -18.16 0.47 6.72
N TRP A 89 -18.34 0.89 7.99
CA TRP A 89 -19.19 2.04 8.29
C TRP A 89 -18.60 3.35 7.77
N THR A 90 -17.28 3.46 7.63
CA THR A 90 -16.67 4.58 6.92
C THR A 90 -17.05 4.59 5.45
N LEU A 91 -16.91 3.46 4.75
CA LEU A 91 -17.30 3.34 3.35
C LEU A 91 -18.78 3.67 3.13
N GLN A 92 -19.66 3.18 4.01
CA GLN A 92 -21.11 3.37 3.89
C GLN A 92 -21.57 4.80 4.23
N LEU A 93 -20.91 5.50 5.17
CA LEU A 93 -21.41 6.77 5.72
C LEU A 93 -20.61 8.00 5.30
N ALA A 94 -19.40 7.84 4.77
CA ALA A 94 -18.52 8.95 4.41
C ALA A 94 -18.52 9.30 2.90
N ASP A 95 -19.45 8.73 2.12
CA ASP A 95 -19.61 8.98 0.67
C ASP A 95 -18.30 8.76 -0.12
N LEU A 96 -17.57 7.69 0.22
CA LEU A 96 -16.33 7.32 -0.45
C LEU A 96 -16.62 6.54 -1.73
N PRO A 97 -15.90 6.80 -2.84
CA PRO A 97 -16.14 6.09 -4.10
C PRO A 97 -15.73 4.61 -4.04
N ALA A 98 -14.74 4.28 -3.21
CA ALA A 98 -14.20 2.95 -3.00
C ALA A 98 -13.41 2.91 -1.67
N PRO A 99 -13.21 1.73 -1.05
CA PRO A 99 -12.28 1.60 0.07
C PRO A 99 -10.83 1.85 -0.39
N ASP A 100 -9.98 2.31 0.52
CA ASP A 100 -8.53 2.30 0.30
C ASP A 100 -7.95 0.88 0.42
N ALA A 101 -6.68 0.70 0.05
CA ALA A 101 -6.07 -0.63 0.03
C ALA A 101 -6.02 -1.31 1.41
N LEU A 102 -5.89 -0.55 2.49
CA LEU A 102 -5.90 -1.09 3.86
C LEU A 102 -7.32 -1.50 4.27
N ASP A 103 -8.30 -0.65 3.96
CA ASP A 103 -9.70 -0.95 4.24
C ASP A 103 -10.22 -2.12 3.42
N GLU A 104 -9.79 -2.23 2.16
CA GLU A 104 -10.06 -3.40 1.34
C GLU A 104 -9.50 -4.68 1.98
N ALA A 105 -8.25 -4.65 2.48
CA ALA A 105 -7.65 -5.78 3.17
C ALA A 105 -8.41 -6.17 4.46
N LEU A 106 -8.87 -5.19 5.24
CA LEU A 106 -9.68 -5.44 6.44
C LEU A 106 -11.04 -6.06 6.09
N LEU A 107 -11.73 -5.51 5.09
CA LEU A 107 -13.04 -5.99 4.65
C LEU A 107 -12.98 -7.42 4.10
N GLN A 108 -11.87 -7.82 3.47
CA GLN A 108 -11.67 -9.19 3.00
C GLN A 108 -11.53 -10.23 4.13
N THR A 109 -11.30 -9.80 5.37
CA THR A 109 -11.17 -10.70 6.53
C THR A 109 -12.44 -10.88 7.34
N ALA A 110 -13.46 -10.05 7.10
CA ALA A 110 -14.68 -10.03 7.90
C ALA A 110 -15.85 -10.67 7.15
N ASP A 111 -16.64 -11.45 7.87
CA ASP A 111 -17.92 -11.97 7.37
C ASP A 111 -19.03 -10.91 7.53
N GLU A 112 -20.15 -11.07 6.80
CA GLU A 112 -21.30 -10.15 6.89
C GLU A 112 -21.83 -9.99 8.33
N ASP A 113 -21.77 -11.06 9.11
CA ASP A 113 -22.18 -11.07 10.52
C ASP A 113 -21.30 -10.16 11.39
N ASP A 114 -19.99 -10.07 11.10
CA ASP A 114 -19.07 -9.20 11.84
C ASP A 114 -19.32 -7.72 11.52
N LEU A 115 -19.68 -7.42 10.26
CA LEU A 115 -19.96 -6.05 9.81
C LEU A 115 -21.30 -5.54 10.33
N THR A 116 -22.29 -6.43 10.42
CA THR A 116 -23.65 -6.13 10.89
C THR A 116 -23.85 -6.27 12.40
N ALA A 117 -22.82 -6.69 13.14
CA ALA A 117 -22.79 -6.68 14.60
C ALA A 117 -22.93 -5.26 15.21
N TYR A 118 -22.86 -4.21 14.39
CA TYR A 118 -22.96 -2.83 14.77
C TYR A 118 -23.94 -2.07 13.86
N ASP A 119 -24.70 -1.13 14.43
CA ASP A 119 -25.40 -0.11 13.67
C ASP A 119 -24.50 1.10 13.47
N GLY A 120 -24.24 1.52 12.23
CA GLY A 120 -23.53 2.75 11.93
C GLY A 120 -24.38 4.00 12.20
N ILE A 121 -23.77 5.03 12.78
CA ILE A 121 -24.43 6.31 13.09
C ILE A 121 -23.81 7.45 12.30
N ALA A 122 -22.48 7.53 12.30
CA ALA A 122 -21.73 8.54 11.58
C ALA A 122 -20.33 8.02 11.30
N ALA A 123 -19.68 8.56 10.27
CA ALA A 123 -18.26 8.31 10.05
C ALA A 123 -17.54 9.59 9.62
N LEU A 124 -16.26 9.65 9.94
CA LEU A 124 -15.31 10.63 9.44
C LEU A 124 -14.24 9.84 8.67
N PRO A 125 -14.11 10.08 7.35
CA PRO A 125 -13.10 9.40 6.55
C PRO A 125 -11.69 9.81 6.99
N PHE A 126 -10.69 9.14 6.42
CA PHE A 126 -9.29 9.43 6.73
C PHE A 126 -8.96 10.90 6.48
N ASP A 127 -8.37 11.53 7.49
CA ASP A 127 -7.91 12.91 7.45
C ASP A 127 -6.38 12.93 7.57
N PRO A 128 -5.63 13.42 6.57
CA PRO A 128 -4.16 13.44 6.60
C PRO A 128 -3.55 14.26 7.74
N VAL A 129 -4.25 15.27 8.25
CA VAL A 129 -3.79 16.10 9.39
C VAL A 129 -3.95 15.31 10.69
N ARG A 130 -5.10 14.66 10.88
CA ARG A 130 -5.36 13.84 12.07
C ARG A 130 -4.66 12.48 12.01
N ARG A 131 -4.38 11.97 10.80
CA ARG A 131 -3.88 10.62 10.48
C ARG A 131 -4.80 9.51 11.00
N LEU A 132 -6.11 9.77 11.00
CA LEU A 132 -7.13 8.91 11.59
C LEU A 132 -8.40 8.85 10.73
N THR A 133 -9.11 7.73 10.85
CA THR A 133 -10.49 7.49 10.45
C THR A 133 -11.32 7.21 11.70
N THR A 134 -12.58 7.60 11.73
CA THR A 134 -13.46 7.36 12.88
C THR A 134 -14.85 6.93 12.43
N ALA A 135 -15.37 5.85 13.00
CA ALA A 135 -16.76 5.43 12.85
C ALA A 135 -17.45 5.46 14.21
N VAL A 136 -18.64 6.06 14.27
CA VAL A 136 -19.52 6.02 15.44
C VAL A 136 -20.53 4.93 15.19
N VAL A 137 -20.55 3.95 16.08
CA VAL A 137 -21.42 2.78 15.99
C VAL A 137 -22.22 2.57 17.27
N ARG A 138 -23.27 1.78 17.19
CA ARG A 138 -24.06 1.30 18.33
C ARG A 138 -24.17 -0.21 18.26
N THR A 139 -24.04 -0.88 19.40
CA THR A 139 -24.30 -2.31 19.49
C THR A 139 -25.82 -2.55 19.50
N PRO A 140 -26.36 -3.43 18.63
CA PRO A 140 -27.78 -3.75 18.62
C PRO A 140 -28.29 -4.16 20.01
N GLY A 141 -29.45 -3.65 20.40
CA GLY A 141 -30.06 -3.93 21.71
C GLY A 141 -29.51 -3.12 22.89
N THR A 142 -28.48 -2.29 22.69
CA THR A 142 -28.01 -1.34 23.71
C THR A 142 -28.49 0.08 23.39
N LEU A 143 -29.36 0.62 24.25
CA LEU A 143 -29.88 1.99 24.11
C LEU A 143 -29.00 2.96 24.90
N GLY A 144 -28.74 4.14 24.32
CA GLY A 144 -28.05 5.24 25.00
C GLY A 144 -26.52 5.15 25.05
N SER A 145 -25.91 4.11 24.48
CA SER A 145 -24.45 3.99 24.36
C SER A 145 -24.00 3.94 22.90
N HIS A 146 -23.06 4.80 22.53
CA HIS A 146 -22.36 4.75 21.25
C HIS A 146 -20.88 4.43 21.49
N THR A 147 -20.30 3.67 20.57
CA THR A 147 -18.88 3.32 20.56
C THR A 147 -18.21 4.05 19.41
N LEU A 148 -17.08 4.70 19.70
CA LEU A 148 -16.22 5.27 18.66
C LEU A 148 -15.15 4.23 18.29
N LEU A 149 -15.17 3.77 17.05
CA LEU A 149 -14.11 2.96 16.47
C LEU A 149 -13.15 3.90 15.74
N VAL A 150 -11.88 3.87 16.12
CA VAL A 150 -10.83 4.73 15.57
C VAL A 150 -9.71 3.86 15.02
N LYS A 151 -9.29 4.13 13.78
CA LYS A 151 -8.12 3.51 13.14
C LYS A 151 -7.24 4.56 12.49
N GLY A 152 -5.95 4.30 12.35
CA GLY A 152 -5.01 5.20 11.69
C GLY A 152 -3.57 4.94 12.11
N ALA A 153 -2.71 5.95 11.99
CA ALA A 153 -1.31 5.84 12.42
C ALA A 153 -1.24 5.53 13.93
N ALA A 154 -0.41 4.55 14.31
CA ALA A 154 -0.31 4.08 15.69
C ALA A 154 -0.02 5.23 16.67
N GLU A 155 0.91 6.11 16.32
CA GLU A 155 1.26 7.30 17.09
C GLU A 155 0.05 8.22 17.30
N ALA A 156 -0.72 8.45 16.22
CA ALA A 156 -1.88 9.35 16.27
C ALA A 156 -3.04 8.76 17.09
N VAL A 157 -3.21 7.43 17.08
CA VAL A 157 -4.20 6.75 17.92
C VAL A 157 -3.77 6.83 19.39
N LEU A 158 -2.54 6.42 19.69
CA LEU A 158 -2.01 6.35 21.06
C LEU A 158 -1.92 7.72 21.75
N GLU A 159 -1.68 8.80 21.00
CA GLU A 159 -1.75 10.18 21.50
C GLU A 159 -3.11 10.55 22.11
N ARG A 160 -4.20 9.92 21.64
CA ARG A 160 -5.59 10.16 22.07
C ARG A 160 -6.08 9.15 23.10
N CYS A 161 -5.28 8.13 23.43
CA CYS A 161 -5.58 7.18 24.48
C CYS A 161 -5.21 7.77 25.85
N ALA A 162 -6.04 7.50 26.85
CA ALA A 162 -5.80 7.86 28.24
C ALA A 162 -4.77 6.89 28.87
N LEU A 163 -3.54 6.92 28.35
CA LEU A 163 -2.40 6.12 28.80
C LEU A 163 -1.42 7.01 29.56
N ASP A 164 -0.70 6.41 30.51
CA ASP A 164 0.46 7.08 31.09
C ASP A 164 1.61 7.13 30.05
N PRO A 165 2.61 8.02 30.25
CA PRO A 165 3.72 8.17 29.30
C PRO A 165 4.60 6.92 29.14
N GLN A 166 4.70 6.07 30.16
CA GLN A 166 5.53 4.85 30.10
C GLN A 166 4.85 3.79 29.25
N GLU A 167 3.56 3.58 29.45
CA GLU A 167 2.76 2.63 28.68
C GLU A 167 2.65 3.07 27.22
N ARG A 168 2.49 4.37 26.95
CA ARG A 168 2.53 4.90 25.58
C ARG A 168 3.85 4.59 24.88
N ALA A 169 4.98 4.72 25.57
CA ALA A 169 6.29 4.44 25.00
C ALA A 169 6.55 2.93 24.81
N ARG A 170 5.92 2.07 25.59
CA ARG A 170 5.97 0.60 25.43
C ARG A 170 5.25 0.13 24.16
N LEU A 171 4.17 0.83 23.77
CA LEU A 171 3.32 0.46 22.63
C LEU A 171 3.78 1.02 21.28
N LEU A 172 4.81 1.88 21.26
CA LEU A 172 5.44 2.45 20.06
C LEU A 172 6.74 1.72 19.71
#